data_AF-A0A8I1ZRD9-F1
#
_entry.id   AF-A0A8I1ZRD9-F1
#
_cell.length_a   1.000
_cell.length_b   1.000
_cell.length_c   1.000
_cell.angle_alpha   90.00
_cell.angle_beta   90.00
_cell.angle_gamma   90.00
#
_symmetry.space_group_name_H-M   'P 1'
#
loop_
_entity.id
_entity.type
_entity.pdbx_description
1 polymer ?
#
loop_
_entity_poly.entity_id
_entity_poly.type
_entity_poly.pdbx_seq_one_letter_code
_entity_poly.pdbx_strand_id
1 'polypeptide(L)'
;MILKKPQSGKIRRIIVVSEVYYPDEQGTAYYITGLAEGLAEHYQLTVFCGYPAVTARGRKVLARETINGVRVERSHGTTFNKDKLLLRLINLGSLSLFIFFKLLISVRKDDIVIVVNGPHPLPYLARLVCFFHNTRCILRIDDVYPEVFIATGIIPEKSIIARCIRYINTVLFRGMDRVVVLGRDMKALAEKATKNGANHIEIIHNWGDVDTVLPKDKAINPLLAQLGLKDR
;
A
#
# COMPACT_ATOMS: atom_id res chain seq x y z
N MET A 1 2.16 -17.27 6.63
CA MET A 1 1.90 -18.50 5.85
C MET A 1 2.43 -18.32 4.44
N ILE A 2 3.47 -19.06 4.03
CA ILE A 2 4.05 -19.01 2.67
C ILE A 2 2.93 -19.33 1.68
N LEU A 3 2.72 -18.47 0.68
CA LEU A 3 1.82 -18.77 -0.43
C LEU A 3 2.24 -20.14 -1.00
N LYS A 4 1.47 -21.19 -0.71
CA LYS A 4 1.78 -22.53 -1.24
C LYS A 4 1.84 -22.41 -2.76
N LYS A 5 2.94 -22.90 -3.36
CA LYS A 5 3.03 -23.09 -4.82
C LYS A 5 1.73 -23.75 -5.31
N PRO A 6 1.13 -23.26 -6.38
CA PRO A 6 -0.15 -23.78 -6.85
C PRO A 6 -0.02 -25.28 -7.12
N GLN A 7 -0.75 -26.10 -6.37
CA GLN A 7 -1.11 -27.44 -6.79
C GLN A 7 -2.38 -27.33 -7.65
N SER A 8 -2.36 -27.98 -8.82
CA SER A 8 -3.28 -27.86 -9.96
C SER A 8 -3.00 -26.71 -10.92
N GLY A 9 -3.03 -27.01 -12.23
CA GLY A 9 -2.59 -26.18 -13.36
C GLY A 9 -3.39 -24.91 -13.64
N LYS A 10 -3.97 -24.26 -12.62
CA LYS A 10 -4.62 -22.94 -12.73
C LYS A 10 -3.66 -21.89 -12.18
N ILE A 11 -3.03 -21.10 -13.06
CA ILE A 11 -2.21 -19.96 -12.69
C ILE A 11 -3.10 -18.97 -11.91
N ARG A 12 -2.79 -18.73 -10.64
CA ARG A 12 -3.56 -17.78 -9.82
C ARG A 12 -3.24 -16.36 -10.26
N ARG A 13 -4.30 -15.55 -10.32
CA ARG A 13 -4.23 -14.12 -10.63
C ARG A 13 -4.18 -13.32 -9.35
N ILE A 14 -3.20 -12.43 -9.26
CA ILE A 14 -3.08 -11.49 -8.17
C ILE A 14 -3.23 -10.07 -8.75
N ILE A 15 -4.04 -9.27 -8.09
CA ILE A 15 -4.26 -7.86 -8.43
C ILE A 15 -3.74 -7.02 -7.28
N VAL A 16 -2.71 -6.23 -7.55
CA VAL A 16 -2.17 -5.27 -6.59
C VAL A 16 -2.77 -3.90 -6.86
N VAL A 17 -3.20 -3.23 -5.81
CA VAL A 17 -3.88 -1.94 -5.87
C VAL A 17 -3.14 -0.96 -4.98
N SER A 18 -2.56 0.06 -5.60
CA SER A 18 -1.73 1.06 -4.91
C SER A 18 -1.94 2.42 -5.56
N GLU A 19 -1.87 3.50 -4.79
CA GLU A 19 -1.86 4.86 -5.36
C GLU A 19 -0.62 5.07 -6.24
N VAL A 20 0.53 4.59 -5.75
CA VAL A 20 1.85 4.82 -6.33
C VAL A 20 2.47 3.50 -6.78
N TYR A 21 3.24 3.56 -7.86
CA TYR A 21 3.97 2.44 -8.43
C TYR A 21 5.12 2.99 -9.29
N TYR A 22 6.01 2.12 -9.77
CA TYR A 22 7.01 2.45 -10.76
C TYR A 22 6.44 3.32 -11.90
N PRO A 23 7.15 4.38 -12.33
CA PRO A 23 8.51 4.80 -11.95
C PRO A 23 8.66 5.68 -10.71
N ASP A 24 7.64 5.87 -9.87
CA ASP A 24 7.89 6.51 -8.56
C ASP A 24 8.72 5.56 -7.67
N GLU A 25 9.69 6.10 -6.92
CA GLU A 25 10.67 5.32 -6.12
C GLU A 25 10.55 5.61 -4.62
N GLN A 26 9.55 6.37 -4.20
CA GLN A 26 9.36 6.68 -2.78
C GLN A 26 8.75 5.50 -2.04
N GLY A 27 9.31 5.15 -0.88
CA GLY A 27 8.70 4.29 0.15
C GLY A 27 7.81 3.18 -0.41
N THR A 28 6.49 3.37 -0.31
CA THR A 28 5.46 2.46 -0.84
C THR A 28 5.68 2.07 -2.29
N ALA A 29 5.98 3.00 -3.20
CA ALA A 29 6.16 2.70 -4.62
C ALA A 29 7.31 1.71 -4.85
N TYR A 30 8.45 1.92 -4.18
CA TYR A 30 9.60 1.02 -4.25
C TYR A 30 9.26 -0.40 -3.79
N TYR A 31 8.65 -0.53 -2.60
CA TYR A 31 8.30 -1.84 -2.06
C TYR A 31 7.16 -2.53 -2.83
N ILE A 32 6.18 -1.79 -3.33
CA ILE A 32 5.09 -2.39 -4.10
C ILE A 32 5.59 -2.83 -5.48
N THR A 33 6.52 -2.10 -6.10
CA THR A 33 7.18 -2.53 -7.33
C THR A 33 7.96 -3.82 -7.12
N GLY A 34 8.87 -3.88 -6.15
CA GLY A 34 9.62 -5.12 -5.93
C GLY A 34 8.74 -6.30 -5.50
N LEU A 35 7.68 -6.06 -4.71
CA LEU A 35 6.72 -7.09 -4.32
C LEU A 35 5.99 -7.62 -5.55
N ALA A 36 5.57 -6.72 -6.44
CA ALA A 36 4.86 -7.08 -7.65
C ALA A 36 5.76 -7.90 -8.59
N GLU A 37 6.98 -7.42 -8.85
CA GLU A 37 7.92 -8.12 -9.73
C GLU A 37 8.27 -9.51 -9.19
N GLY A 38 8.57 -9.63 -7.89
CA GLY A 38 8.84 -10.93 -7.27
C GLY A 38 7.65 -11.90 -7.30
N LEU A 39 6.41 -11.40 -7.20
CA LEU A 39 5.21 -12.24 -7.33
C LEU A 39 4.92 -12.64 -8.78
N ALA A 40 5.31 -11.83 -9.76
CA ALA A 40 5.07 -12.10 -11.17
C ALA A 40 5.84 -13.32 -11.69
N GLU A 41 6.91 -13.74 -11.01
CA GLU A 41 7.64 -14.98 -11.32
C GLU A 41 6.80 -16.25 -11.11
N HIS A 42 5.73 -16.18 -10.30
CA HIS A 42 4.94 -17.34 -9.89
C HIS A 42 3.44 -17.18 -10.15
N TYR A 43 2.97 -15.95 -10.38
CA TYR A 43 1.57 -15.60 -10.50
C TYR A 43 1.33 -14.66 -11.67
N GLN A 44 0.12 -14.69 -12.23
CA GLN A 44 -0.26 -13.67 -13.18
C GLN A 44 -0.60 -12.38 -12.42
N LEU A 45 0.26 -11.37 -12.55
CA LEU A 45 0.14 -10.14 -11.77
C LEU A 45 -0.36 -8.95 -12.59
N THR A 46 -1.34 -8.25 -12.04
CA THR A 46 -1.76 -6.93 -12.52
C THR A 46 -1.66 -5.89 -11.40
N VAL A 47 -1.11 -4.72 -11.69
CA VAL A 47 -1.10 -3.57 -10.79
C VAL A 47 -2.04 -2.49 -11.32
N PHE A 48 -3.02 -2.08 -10.52
CA PHE A 48 -3.79 -0.86 -10.76
C PHE A 48 -3.24 0.28 -9.90
N CYS A 49 -2.82 1.36 -10.56
CA CYS A 49 -2.20 2.50 -9.88
C CYS A 49 -2.50 3.85 -10.53
N GLY A 50 -2.07 4.93 -9.87
CA GLY A 50 -2.06 6.27 -10.44
C GLY A 50 -0.93 6.50 -11.42
N TYR A 51 -0.95 7.65 -12.09
CA TYR A 51 0.21 8.13 -12.83
C TYR A 51 1.29 8.67 -11.88
N PRO A 52 2.58 8.61 -12.26
CA PRO A 52 3.67 9.14 -11.45
C PRO A 52 3.43 10.57 -11.01
N ALA A 53 3.43 10.77 -9.70
CA ALA A 53 2.94 11.99 -9.11
C ALA A 53 4.03 12.76 -8.37
N VAL A 54 5.17 12.12 -8.08
CA VAL A 54 6.17 12.65 -7.15
C VAL A 54 7.60 12.59 -7.70
N THR A 55 8.33 11.48 -7.57
CA THR A 55 9.76 11.41 -7.97
C THR A 55 9.93 11.31 -9.46
N ALA A 56 8.98 10.68 -10.15
CA ALA A 56 8.96 10.59 -11.60
C ALA A 56 7.85 11.46 -12.23
N ARG A 57 7.44 12.54 -11.54
CA ARG A 57 6.42 13.45 -12.04
C ARG A 57 6.83 14.02 -13.41
N GLY A 58 5.93 13.93 -14.39
CA GLY A 58 6.16 14.40 -15.75
C GLY A 58 6.91 13.42 -16.66
N ARG A 59 7.37 12.28 -16.12
CA ARG A 59 7.89 11.18 -16.94
C ARG A 59 6.76 10.61 -17.80
N LYS A 60 7.01 10.47 -19.09
CA LYS A 60 6.07 9.83 -20.02
C LYS A 60 6.01 8.34 -19.70
N VAL A 61 4.83 7.87 -19.32
CA VAL A 61 4.52 6.46 -19.06
C VAL A 61 3.25 6.08 -19.81
N LEU A 62 3.13 4.81 -20.15
CA LEU A 62 1.95 4.31 -20.85
C LEU A 62 0.78 4.10 -19.87
N ALA A 63 -0.45 4.26 -20.36
CA ALA A 63 -1.65 3.95 -19.59
C ALA A 63 -1.73 2.46 -19.25
N ARG A 64 -1.22 1.61 -20.14
CA ARG A 64 -1.11 0.16 -19.96
C ARG A 64 0.24 -0.29 -20.50
N GLU A 65 0.99 -1.04 -19.72
CA GLU A 65 2.25 -1.65 -20.14
C GLU A 65 2.55 -2.93 -19.35
N THR A 66 3.56 -3.68 -19.77
CA THR A 66 4.08 -4.81 -18.99
C THR A 66 5.52 -4.51 -18.61
N ILE A 67 5.80 -4.46 -17.32
CA ILE A 67 7.13 -4.18 -16.76
C ILE A 67 7.54 -5.40 -15.94
N ASN A 68 8.66 -6.04 -16.29
CA ASN A 68 9.22 -7.17 -15.53
C ASN A 68 8.18 -8.27 -15.21
N GLY A 69 7.35 -8.64 -16.19
CA GLY A 69 6.29 -9.65 -16.03
C GLY A 69 5.00 -9.14 -15.37
N VAL A 70 4.96 -7.90 -14.89
CA VAL A 70 3.79 -7.28 -14.25
C VAL A 70 2.98 -6.48 -15.26
N ARG A 71 1.69 -6.77 -15.40
CA ARG A 71 0.78 -5.90 -16.15
C ARG A 71 0.44 -4.67 -15.34
N VAL A 72 0.81 -3.48 -15.81
CA VAL A 72 0.54 -2.21 -15.12
C VAL A 72 -0.58 -1.48 -15.85
N GLU A 73 -1.62 -1.10 -15.13
CA GLU A 73 -2.74 -0.29 -15.63
C GLU A 73 -2.89 0.99 -14.80
N ARG A 74 -2.57 2.12 -15.42
CA ARG A 74 -2.61 3.44 -14.77
C ARG A 74 -3.95 4.13 -14.97
N SER A 75 -4.41 4.80 -13.94
CA SER A 75 -5.63 5.60 -13.93
C SER A 75 -5.32 7.05 -13.62
N HIS A 76 -5.98 7.96 -14.33
CA HIS A 76 -5.94 9.37 -13.98
C HIS A 76 -6.88 9.63 -12.80
N GLY A 77 -6.42 10.43 -11.84
CA GLY A 77 -7.30 11.15 -10.91
C GLY A 77 -7.46 12.60 -11.37
N THR A 78 -8.20 13.40 -10.60
CA THR A 78 -8.15 14.86 -10.78
C THR A 78 -6.74 15.37 -10.46
N THR A 79 -6.34 16.46 -11.12
CA THR A 79 -5.01 17.06 -11.00
C THR A 79 -5.09 18.48 -10.43
N PHE A 80 -5.88 18.67 -9.38
CA PHE A 80 -5.98 19.97 -8.70
C PHE A 80 -4.69 20.32 -7.94
N ASN A 81 -4.52 21.60 -7.61
CA ASN A 81 -3.32 22.09 -6.91
C ASN A 81 -3.07 21.29 -5.61
N LYS A 82 -1.87 20.71 -5.50
CA LYS A 82 -1.45 19.82 -4.41
C LYS A 82 -1.07 20.57 -3.12
N ASP A 83 -0.90 21.90 -3.19
CA ASP A 83 -0.51 22.73 -2.04
C ASP A 83 -1.60 22.84 -0.97
N LYS A 84 -2.85 22.55 -1.35
CA LYS A 84 -4.00 22.54 -0.44
C LYS A 84 -4.37 21.11 -0.09
N LEU A 85 -4.36 20.79 1.21
CA LEU A 85 -4.69 19.46 1.74
C LEU A 85 -6.04 18.93 1.20
N LEU A 86 -7.06 19.78 1.12
CA LEU A 86 -8.38 19.39 0.61
C LEU A 86 -8.35 18.97 -0.86
N LEU A 87 -7.65 19.71 -1.71
CA LEU A 87 -7.52 19.38 -3.13
C LEU A 87 -6.70 18.10 -3.33
N ARG A 88 -5.70 17.86 -2.46
CA ARG A 88 -4.98 16.58 -2.42
C ARG A 88 -5.93 15.42 -2.12
N LEU A 89 -6.82 15.56 -1.12
CA LEU A 89 -7.82 14.53 -0.81
C LEU A 89 -8.80 14.28 -1.97
N ILE A 90 -9.20 15.33 -2.70
CA ILE A 90 -10.07 15.18 -3.89
C ILE A 90 -9.35 14.42 -5.01
N ASN A 91 -8.06 14.71 -5.23
CA ASN A 91 -7.25 13.97 -6.20
C ASN A 91 -7.13 12.48 -5.83
N LEU A 92 -6.93 12.19 -4.54
CA LEU A 92 -6.91 10.80 -4.04
C LEU A 92 -8.26 10.11 -4.18
N GLY A 93 -9.35 10.81 -3.85
CA GLY A 93 -10.71 10.28 -3.93
C GLY A 93 -11.14 9.95 -5.35
N SER A 94 -10.87 10.86 -6.29
CA SER A 94 -11.16 10.65 -7.72
C SER A 94 -10.34 9.49 -8.30
N LEU A 95 -9.02 9.44 -8.02
CA LEU A 95 -8.19 8.30 -8.42
C LEU A 95 -8.74 6.98 -7.87
N SER A 96 -9.11 6.96 -6.59
CA SER A 96 -9.69 5.79 -5.93
C SER A 96 -10.96 5.33 -6.64
N LEU A 97 -11.81 6.27 -7.08
CA LEU A 97 -13.05 5.98 -7.79
C LEU A 97 -12.79 5.40 -9.19
N PHE A 98 -11.84 5.94 -9.95
CA PHE A 98 -11.48 5.38 -11.25
C PHE A 98 -10.87 3.97 -11.14
N ILE A 99 -10.02 3.74 -10.14
CA ILE A 99 -9.50 2.39 -9.87
C ILE A 99 -10.63 1.45 -9.45
N PHE A 100 -11.57 1.91 -8.61
CA PHE A 100 -12.74 1.11 -8.21
C PHE A 100 -13.53 0.58 -9.42
N PHE A 101 -13.85 1.42 -10.40
CA PHE A 101 -14.56 0.97 -11.60
C PHE A 101 -13.75 -0.04 -12.42
N LYS A 102 -12.42 0.14 -12.53
CA LYS A 102 -11.55 -0.86 -13.17
C LYS A 102 -11.55 -2.19 -12.42
N LEU A 103 -11.50 -2.16 -11.09
CA LEU A 103 -11.56 -3.36 -10.26
C LEU A 103 -12.88 -4.10 -10.45
N LEU A 104 -14.01 -3.38 -10.45
CA LEU A 104 -15.35 -3.96 -10.65
C LEU A 104 -15.46 -4.74 -11.97
N ILE A 105 -14.76 -4.30 -13.02
CA ILE A 105 -14.76 -4.95 -14.33
C ILE A 105 -13.70 -6.06 -14.43
N SER A 106 -12.56 -5.90 -13.76
CA SER A 106 -11.36 -6.74 -13.99
C SER A 106 -11.22 -7.91 -13.00
N VAL A 107 -11.78 -7.77 -11.79
CA VAL A 107 -11.73 -8.79 -10.75
C VAL A 107 -12.63 -9.97 -11.14
N ARG A 108 -12.12 -11.17 -10.93
CA ARG A 108 -12.84 -12.43 -11.17
C ARG A 108 -12.89 -13.25 -9.88
N LYS A 109 -13.80 -14.22 -9.87
CA LYS A 109 -13.84 -15.27 -8.85
C LYS A 109 -12.47 -15.99 -8.82
N ASP A 110 -11.98 -16.27 -7.62
CA ASP A 110 -10.67 -16.87 -7.32
C ASP A 110 -9.43 -15.95 -7.46
N ASP A 111 -9.59 -14.67 -7.79
CA ASP A 111 -8.47 -13.71 -7.74
C ASP A 111 -7.99 -13.50 -6.28
N ILE A 112 -6.84 -12.83 -6.12
CA ILE A 112 -6.41 -12.30 -4.83
C ILE A 112 -6.12 -10.82 -5.04
N VAL A 113 -6.81 -9.96 -4.30
CA VAL A 113 -6.60 -8.52 -4.35
C VAL A 113 -5.75 -8.10 -3.16
N ILE A 114 -4.58 -7.52 -3.42
CA ILE A 114 -3.72 -6.91 -2.41
C ILE A 114 -3.87 -5.39 -2.53
N VAL A 115 -4.38 -4.73 -1.50
CA VAL A 115 -4.57 -3.29 -1.51
C VAL A 115 -3.70 -2.63 -0.44
N VAL A 116 -3.00 -1.57 -0.83
CA VAL A 116 -2.22 -0.76 0.11
C VAL A 116 -3.12 0.26 0.77
N ASN A 117 -2.94 0.44 2.07
CA ASN A 117 -3.69 1.42 2.82
C ASN A 117 -3.18 2.85 2.56
N GLY A 118 -4.00 3.83 2.92
CA GLY A 118 -3.67 5.24 2.78
C GLY A 118 -4.82 6.11 3.28
N PRO A 119 -4.65 7.43 3.35
CA PRO A 119 -5.68 8.37 3.79
C PRO A 119 -6.69 8.65 2.67
N HIS A 120 -7.16 7.57 2.02
CA HIS A 120 -7.97 7.59 0.81
C HIS A 120 -8.97 6.43 0.81
N PRO A 121 -10.10 6.53 0.10
CA PRO A 121 -11.16 5.52 0.15
C PRO A 121 -10.83 4.20 -0.56
N LEU A 122 -9.70 4.12 -1.28
CA LEU A 122 -9.33 2.96 -2.10
C LEU A 122 -9.40 1.58 -1.41
N PRO A 123 -8.90 1.38 -0.17
CA PRO A 123 -9.00 0.08 0.50
C PRO A 123 -10.44 -0.38 0.77
N TYR A 124 -11.32 0.57 1.08
CA TYR A 124 -12.74 0.31 1.33
C TYR A 124 -13.45 -0.07 0.03
N LEU A 125 -13.14 0.64 -1.06
CA LEU A 125 -13.66 0.37 -2.38
C LEU A 125 -13.17 -0.99 -2.92
N ALA A 126 -11.88 -1.30 -2.74
CA ALA A 126 -11.33 -2.61 -3.10
C ALA A 126 -12.01 -3.73 -2.31
N ARG A 127 -12.23 -3.54 -1.01
CA ARG A 127 -12.96 -4.50 -0.17
C ARG A 127 -14.40 -4.72 -0.63
N LEU A 128 -15.07 -3.65 -1.04
CA LEU A 128 -16.42 -3.70 -1.58
C LEU A 128 -16.47 -4.51 -2.89
N VAL A 129 -15.52 -4.29 -3.81
CA VAL A 129 -15.41 -5.12 -5.03
C VAL A 129 -15.17 -6.59 -4.66
N CYS A 130 -14.27 -6.85 -3.71
CA CYS A 130 -13.98 -8.22 -3.29
C CYS A 130 -15.20 -8.93 -2.69
N PHE A 131 -16.06 -8.19 -1.99
CA PHE A 131 -17.35 -8.69 -1.51
C PHE A 131 -18.24 -9.15 -2.67
N PHE A 132 -18.44 -8.29 -3.67
CA PHE A 132 -19.34 -8.58 -4.79
C PHE A 132 -18.84 -9.72 -5.69
N HIS A 133 -17.52 -9.86 -5.84
CA HIS A 133 -16.91 -10.91 -6.67
C HIS A 133 -16.56 -12.19 -5.88
N ASN A 134 -16.87 -12.22 -4.57
CA ASN A 134 -16.53 -13.32 -3.65
C ASN A 134 -15.06 -13.75 -3.79
N THR A 135 -14.16 -12.78 -3.68
CA THR A 135 -12.71 -12.96 -3.87
C THR A 135 -11.93 -12.53 -2.63
N ARG A 136 -10.67 -12.97 -2.53
CA ARG A 136 -9.84 -12.69 -1.35
C ARG A 136 -9.30 -11.28 -1.38
N CYS A 137 -9.41 -10.57 -0.27
CA CYS A 137 -8.89 -9.22 -0.08
C CYS A 137 -7.85 -9.19 1.04
N ILE A 138 -6.62 -8.83 0.68
CA ILE A 138 -5.48 -8.67 1.58
C ILE A 138 -5.19 -7.18 1.69
N LEU A 139 -5.21 -6.65 2.90
CA LEU A 139 -4.81 -5.27 3.18
C LEU A 139 -3.36 -5.23 3.60
N ARG A 140 -2.56 -4.37 2.97
CA ARG A 140 -1.21 -4.02 3.43
C ARG A 140 -1.24 -2.63 4.07
N ILE A 141 -0.81 -2.55 5.32
CA ILE A 141 -0.75 -1.29 6.07
C ILE A 141 0.69 -0.77 6.04
N ASP A 142 0.89 0.33 5.33
CA ASP A 142 2.16 1.06 5.32
C ASP A 142 2.16 2.15 6.40
N ASP A 143 1.01 2.79 6.65
CA ASP A 143 0.84 3.84 7.66
C ASP A 143 -0.43 3.63 8.50
N VAL A 144 -0.39 3.82 9.82
CA VAL A 144 -1.60 3.64 10.66
C VAL A 144 -2.32 4.98 10.83
N TYR A 145 -3.55 5.08 10.32
CA TYR A 145 -4.42 6.24 10.51
C TYR A 145 -5.50 5.96 11.57
N PRO A 146 -5.90 6.96 12.38
CA PRO A 146 -5.45 8.36 12.42
C PRO A 146 -4.10 8.62 13.13
N GLU A 147 -3.40 7.59 13.59
CA GLU A 147 -2.25 7.69 14.51
C GLU A 147 -1.11 8.52 13.93
N VAL A 148 -0.82 8.41 12.63
CA VAL A 148 0.11 9.30 11.94
C VAL A 148 -0.32 10.76 12.02
N PHE A 149 -1.60 11.08 11.77
CA PHE A 149 -2.10 12.46 11.85
C PHE A 149 -2.09 13.03 13.27
N ILE A 150 -2.27 12.17 14.27
CA ILE A 150 -2.19 12.56 15.69
C ILE A 150 -0.74 12.85 16.05
N ALA A 151 0.19 11.96 15.68
CA ALA A 151 1.62 12.11 15.95
C ALA A 151 2.22 13.36 15.28
N THR A 152 1.73 13.72 14.08
CA THR A 152 2.15 14.93 13.37
C THR A 152 1.39 16.19 13.78
N GLY A 153 0.47 16.12 14.75
CA GLY A 153 -0.30 17.26 15.23
C GLY A 153 -1.34 17.81 14.24
N ILE A 154 -1.66 17.08 13.16
CA ILE A 154 -2.67 17.48 12.17
C ILE A 154 -4.07 17.42 12.79
N ILE A 155 -4.34 16.41 13.62
CA ILE A 155 -5.60 16.31 14.37
C ILE A 155 -5.36 15.97 15.85
N PRO A 156 -6.21 16.46 16.77
CA PRO A 156 -6.14 16.05 18.18
C PRO A 156 -6.53 14.58 18.36
N GLU A 157 -5.89 13.89 19.31
CA GLU A 157 -6.14 12.47 19.61
C GLU A 157 -7.61 12.18 19.97
N LYS A 158 -8.24 13.09 20.72
CA LYS A 158 -9.61 12.97 21.21
C LYS A 158 -10.65 13.57 20.25
N SER A 159 -10.23 13.98 19.05
CA SER A 159 -11.15 14.58 18.07
C SER A 159 -12.19 13.59 17.57
N ILE A 160 -13.36 14.10 17.18
CA ILE A 160 -14.42 13.30 16.54
C ILE A 160 -13.89 12.66 15.26
N ILE A 161 -13.06 13.37 14.49
CA ILE A 161 -12.43 12.87 13.26
C ILE A 161 -11.56 11.64 13.55
N ALA A 162 -10.70 11.69 14.58
CA ALA A 162 -9.89 10.54 14.97
C ALA A 162 -10.76 9.33 15.36
N ARG A 163 -11.85 9.56 16.10
CA ARG A 163 -12.80 8.50 16.48
C ARG A 163 -13.48 7.88 15.25
N CYS A 164 -13.90 8.70 14.30
CA CYS A 164 -14.51 8.23 13.04
C CYS A 164 -13.54 7.39 12.23
N ILE A 165 -12.29 7.86 12.01
CA ILE A 165 -11.29 7.10 11.25
C ILE A 165 -10.99 5.76 11.92
N ARG A 166 -10.81 5.73 13.25
CA ARG A 166 -10.62 4.47 14.01
C ARG A 166 -11.78 3.50 13.83
N TYR A 167 -13.01 4.00 13.87
CA TYR A 167 -14.20 3.17 13.67
C TYR A 167 -14.25 2.58 12.25
N ILE A 168 -14.02 3.40 11.23
CA ILE A 168 -14.07 2.96 9.83
C ILE A 168 -12.93 1.98 9.53
N ASN A 169 -11.72 2.21 10.05
CA ASN A 169 -10.60 1.27 9.96
C ASN A 169 -10.89 -0.05 10.69
N THR A 170 -11.58 -0.02 11.84
CA THR A 170 -12.01 -1.24 12.53
C THR A 170 -12.91 -2.10 11.65
N VAL A 171 -13.88 -1.49 10.96
CA VAL A 171 -14.76 -2.20 10.03
C VAL A 171 -13.97 -2.77 8.85
N LEU A 172 -13.06 -1.96 8.28
CA LEU A 172 -12.19 -2.39 7.18
C LEU A 172 -11.35 -3.61 7.57
N PHE A 173 -10.61 -3.53 8.67
CA PHE A 173 -9.67 -4.57 9.10
C PHE A 173 -10.39 -5.88 9.38
N ARG A 174 -11.58 -5.84 9.98
CA ARG A 174 -12.41 -7.03 10.20
C ARG A 174 -12.97 -7.64 8.90
N GLY A 175 -13.17 -6.81 7.89
CA GLY A 175 -13.65 -7.28 6.60
C GLY A 175 -12.59 -8.05 5.81
N MET A 176 -11.30 -7.79 6.03
CA MET A 176 -10.21 -8.36 5.23
C MET A 176 -9.95 -9.83 5.53
N ASP A 177 -9.59 -10.62 4.52
CA ASP A 177 -9.15 -12.01 4.71
C ASP A 177 -7.82 -12.07 5.48
N ARG A 178 -6.93 -11.13 5.17
CA ARG A 178 -5.63 -10.93 5.83
C ARG A 178 -5.26 -9.45 5.88
N VAL A 179 -4.60 -9.06 6.96
CA VAL A 179 -3.98 -7.74 7.14
C VAL A 179 -2.49 -7.94 7.35
N VAL A 180 -1.68 -7.34 6.49
CA VAL A 180 -0.22 -7.37 6.56
C VAL A 180 0.26 -6.03 7.12
N VAL A 181 1.07 -6.10 8.16
CA VAL A 181 1.69 -4.93 8.81
C VAL A 181 3.21 -5.08 8.78
N LEU A 182 3.93 -3.95 8.80
CA LEU A 182 5.37 -3.94 8.61
C LEU A 182 6.18 -4.11 9.90
N GLY A 183 5.55 -3.92 11.06
CA GLY A 183 6.23 -3.96 12.35
C GLY A 183 5.31 -4.26 13.53
N ARG A 184 5.93 -4.51 14.68
CA ARG A 184 5.26 -4.91 15.94
C ARG A 184 4.28 -3.84 16.44
N ASP A 185 4.65 -2.57 16.36
CA ASP A 185 3.81 -1.48 16.88
C ASP A 185 2.57 -1.29 15.99
N MET A 186 2.73 -1.38 14.67
CA MET A 186 1.61 -1.37 13.72
C MET A 186 0.65 -2.54 13.97
N LYS A 187 1.20 -3.73 14.28
CA LYS A 187 0.40 -4.91 14.65
C LYS A 187 -0.43 -4.63 15.89
N ALA A 188 0.19 -4.14 16.96
CA ALA A 188 -0.51 -3.83 18.21
C ALA A 188 -1.66 -2.81 18.00
N LEU A 189 -1.43 -1.79 17.17
CA LEU A 189 -2.47 -0.82 16.80
C LEU A 189 -3.61 -1.46 15.99
N ALA A 190 -3.29 -2.29 15.00
CA ALA A 190 -4.28 -2.99 14.19
C ALA A 190 -5.12 -3.99 15.03
N GLU A 191 -4.49 -4.74 15.94
CA GLU A 191 -5.16 -5.67 16.86
C GLU A 191 -6.06 -4.95 17.86
N LYS A 192 -5.61 -3.81 18.37
CA LYS A 192 -6.43 -2.95 19.24
C LYS A 192 -7.67 -2.46 18.50
N ALA A 193 -7.55 -2.08 17.23
CA ALA A 193 -8.68 -1.67 16.42
C ALA A 193 -9.68 -2.82 16.22
N THR A 194 -9.22 -4.06 15.97
CA THR A 194 -10.13 -5.19 15.74
C THR A 194 -10.77 -5.77 17.00
N LYS A 195 -10.43 -5.25 18.20
CA LYS A 195 -10.83 -5.79 19.52
C LYS A 195 -10.33 -7.23 19.75
N ASN A 196 -9.01 -7.46 19.62
CA ASN A 196 -8.33 -8.74 19.83
C ASN A 196 -8.63 -9.85 18.79
N GLY A 197 -9.19 -9.49 17.63
CA GLY A 197 -9.28 -10.40 16.48
C GLY A 197 -7.93 -10.48 15.76
N ALA A 198 -6.97 -11.19 16.35
CA ALA A 198 -5.56 -11.25 15.91
C ALA A 198 -5.28 -12.29 14.81
N ASN A 199 -6.21 -13.22 14.57
CA ASN A 199 -5.93 -14.44 13.80
C ASN A 199 -5.70 -14.21 12.29
N HIS A 200 -5.87 -12.98 11.80
CA HIS A 200 -5.64 -12.62 10.39
C HIS A 200 -4.68 -11.44 10.19
N ILE A 201 -4.01 -10.96 11.26
CA ILE A 201 -3.01 -9.90 11.20
C ILE A 201 -1.60 -10.52 11.25
N GLU A 202 -0.84 -10.44 10.15
CA GLU A 202 0.50 -11.00 10.01
C GLU A 202 1.55 -9.88 9.85
N ILE A 203 2.69 -10.02 10.53
CA ILE A 203 3.84 -9.13 10.32
C ILE A 203 4.65 -9.66 9.13
N ILE A 204 4.80 -8.84 8.09
CA ILE A 204 5.73 -9.10 6.99
C ILE A 204 6.56 -7.84 6.81
N HIS A 205 7.83 -7.91 7.23
CA HIS A 205 8.75 -6.77 7.14
C HIS A 205 9.09 -6.46 5.68
N ASN A 206 9.37 -5.20 5.42
CA ASN A 206 10.05 -4.81 4.19
C ASN A 206 11.47 -5.37 4.18
N TRP A 207 11.97 -5.70 2.98
CA TRP A 207 13.38 -6.07 2.80
C TRP A 207 14.25 -4.81 2.70
N GLY A 208 15.55 -4.98 2.91
CA GLY A 208 16.56 -3.96 2.62
C GLY A 208 17.53 -4.49 1.59
N ASP A 209 18.12 -3.59 0.82
CA ASP A 209 19.20 -3.92 -0.11
C ASP A 209 20.50 -4.15 0.68
N VAL A 210 20.98 -5.39 0.66
CA VAL A 210 22.20 -5.81 1.37
C VAL A 210 23.48 -5.53 0.58
N ASP A 211 23.38 -5.26 -0.71
CA ASP A 211 24.52 -4.97 -1.58
C ASP A 211 24.80 -3.46 -1.64
N THR A 212 23.76 -2.63 -1.53
CA THR A 212 23.88 -1.18 -1.51
C THR A 212 24.16 -0.62 -0.12
N VAL A 213 23.58 -1.20 0.94
CA VAL A 213 23.76 -0.73 2.33
C VAL A 213 24.73 -1.63 3.08
N LEU A 214 26.01 -1.28 3.00
CA LEU A 214 27.07 -2.00 3.68
C LEU A 214 27.36 -1.40 5.06
N PRO A 215 27.60 -2.22 6.10
CA PRO A 215 28.07 -1.73 7.37
C PRO A 215 29.44 -1.04 7.18
N LYS A 216 29.50 0.24 7.54
CA LYS A 216 30.76 1.01 7.58
C LYS A 216 31.07 1.36 9.02
N ASP A 217 32.36 1.40 9.34
CA ASP A 217 32.81 1.87 10.64
C ASP A 217 32.34 3.31 10.86
N LYS A 218 31.83 3.56 12.06
CA LYS A 218 31.32 4.87 12.50
C LYS A 218 32.40 5.95 12.38
N ALA A 219 33.66 5.59 12.65
CA ALA A 219 34.79 6.52 12.63
C ALA A 219 35.04 7.13 11.24
N ILE A 220 34.76 6.35 10.18
CA ILE A 220 34.98 6.73 8.78
C ILE A 220 33.71 7.22 8.08
N ASN A 221 32.58 7.35 8.78
CA ASN A 221 31.33 7.79 8.18
C ASN A 221 31.31 9.32 8.03
N PRO A 222 31.40 9.85 6.78
CA PRO A 222 31.46 11.29 6.56
C PRO A 222 30.16 12.00 6.95
N LEU A 223 29.02 11.31 6.87
CA LEU A 223 27.73 11.87 7.25
C LEU A 223 27.65 12.08 8.78
N LEU A 224 28.19 11.16 9.58
CA LEU A 224 28.25 11.33 11.03
C LEU A 224 29.18 12.47 11.44
N ALA A 225 30.25 12.70 10.68
CA ALA A 225 31.12 13.86 10.87
C ALA A 225 30.36 15.17 10.58
N GLN A 226 29.65 15.24 9.45
CA GLN A 226 28.87 16.41 9.05
C GLN A 226 27.73 16.74 10.03
N LEU A 227 27.09 15.71 10.60
CA LEU A 227 25.99 15.86 11.55
C LEU A 227 26.45 16.03 13.01
N GLY A 228 27.75 15.96 13.30
CA GLY A 228 28.28 16.07 14.66
C GLY A 228 27.90 14.89 15.57
N LEU A 229 27.73 13.70 15.00
CA LEU A 229 27.24 12.49 15.68
C LEU A 229 28.31 11.40 15.83
N LYS A 230 29.60 11.75 15.76
CA LYS A 230 30.68 10.76 15.94
C LYS A 230 30.64 10.10 17.32
N ASP A 231 30.30 10.87 18.34
CA ASP A 231 30.39 10.44 19.75
C ASP A 231 29.05 9.92 20.33
N ARG A 232 27.98 9.85 19.53
CA ARG A 232 26.65 9.34 19.94
C ARG A 232 26.28 8.08 19.18
#